data_AF-G9BLU8-F1
#
_entry.id   AF-G9BLU8-F1
#
_cell.length_a   1.000
_cell.length_b   1.000
_cell.length_c   1.000
_cell.angle_alpha   90.00
_cell.angle_beta   90.00
_cell.angle_gamma   90.00
#
_symmetry.space_group_name_H-M   'P 1'
#
loop_
_entity.id
_entity.type
_entity.pdbx_description
1 polymer ?
#
loop_
_entity_poly.entity_id
_entity_poly.type
_entity_poly.pdbx_seq_one_letter_code
_entity_poly.pdbx_strand_id
1 'polypeptide(L)'
;MEVFDLGYIKRIRFTLRYLGAWPDHVFEDCVATKFSAIRRYWYTLLLCAMSSTGMVSQVIYLIGNIGILGFIDLGQTCLIFLLSGVFVQRTTLPLHSTYCENIKDFVSTFHLTHHKTKSEFALKTYKKVNQICEIATIVQFVQIYITAVMFNIVPLYSNYKSGMFSSNKPANGTYELSIEYAVPFEMTGVWYTVMFSYNCYAVFNVCCMFCFHDLLVCIFVFHIWGHLTIFEHKLNYFPRPRKAVGSKTDPMQYSYEENKEVANRLKEIILQYLMIKEFLANTSVTYSLTLCVYYGFHLVSDCILLLECSTLNVDALVKYGMVTLVVFQQLIQLSVVFELISSKGGALADAVYGLPWECMDNSNRRTVLILLQVVQQSLALKACNMVPVGVQ
;
A
#
# COMPACT_ATOMS: atom_id res chain seq x y z
N MET A 1 -21.95 8.27 0.03
CA MET A 1 -21.47 6.93 0.45
C MET A 1 -20.89 7.06 1.85
N GLU A 2 -21.42 6.31 2.83
CA GLU A 2 -20.98 6.34 4.24
C GLU A 2 -19.47 6.08 4.44
N VAL A 3 -18.85 5.32 3.52
CA VAL A 3 -17.40 5.05 3.53
C VAL A 3 -16.56 6.33 3.39
N PHE A 4 -17.03 7.32 2.62
CA PHE A 4 -16.33 8.59 2.44
C PHE A 4 -16.37 9.49 3.67
N ASP A 5 -17.17 9.17 4.67
CA ASP A 5 -17.25 9.94 5.91
C ASP A 5 -16.16 9.57 6.92
N LEU A 6 -15.51 8.41 6.73
CA LEU A 6 -14.45 7.89 7.59
C LEU A 6 -13.18 8.74 7.51
N GLY A 7 -12.57 9.03 8.67
CA GLY A 7 -11.39 9.90 8.79
C GLY A 7 -10.21 9.47 7.91
N TYR A 8 -9.79 8.21 8.00
CA TYR A 8 -8.70 7.70 7.17
C TYR A 8 -9.00 7.75 5.66
N ILE A 9 -10.22 7.40 5.23
CA ILE A 9 -10.61 7.48 3.80
C ILE A 9 -10.56 8.92 3.30
N LYS A 10 -11.06 9.89 4.09
CA LYS A 10 -10.99 11.32 3.74
C LYS A 10 -9.56 11.75 3.49
N ARG A 11 -8.63 11.38 4.37
CA ARG A 11 -7.23 11.78 4.24
C ARG A 11 -6.51 11.07 3.09
N ILE A 12 -6.77 9.79 2.86
CA ILE A 12 -6.24 9.06 1.69
C ILE A 12 -6.74 9.67 0.39
N ARG A 13 -8.06 9.92 0.31
CA ARG A 13 -8.67 10.57 -0.85
C ARG A 13 -8.07 11.95 -1.08
N PHE A 14 -7.87 12.74 -0.02
CA PHE A 14 -7.23 14.04 -0.13
C PHE A 14 -5.82 13.94 -0.72
N THR A 15 -4.96 13.06 -0.19
CA THR A 15 -3.58 12.91 -0.67
C THR A 15 -3.52 12.31 -2.08
N LEU A 16 -4.32 11.29 -2.39
CA LEU A 16 -4.35 10.71 -3.73
C LEU A 16 -4.97 11.69 -4.75
N ARG A 17 -5.92 12.55 -4.37
CA ARG A 17 -6.39 13.64 -5.22
C ARG A 17 -5.33 14.70 -5.45
N TYR A 18 -4.57 15.05 -4.41
CA TYR A 18 -3.43 15.95 -4.53
C TYR A 18 -2.47 15.43 -5.60
N LEU A 19 -2.20 14.12 -5.64
CA LEU A 19 -1.34 13.47 -6.64
C LEU A 19 -2.02 13.22 -8.01
N GLY A 20 -3.30 13.55 -8.17
CA GLY A 20 -4.09 13.17 -9.37
C GLY A 20 -4.32 11.65 -9.52
N ALA A 21 -4.07 10.88 -8.47
CA ALA A 21 -4.16 9.42 -8.44
C ALA A 21 -5.52 8.87 -7.96
N TRP A 22 -6.39 9.72 -7.41
CA TRP A 22 -7.72 9.30 -6.99
C TRP A 22 -8.72 9.29 -8.16
N PRO A 23 -9.46 8.18 -8.40
CA PRO A 23 -10.34 8.05 -9.56
C PRO A 23 -11.73 8.67 -9.31
N ASP A 24 -11.81 9.99 -9.11
CA ASP A 24 -13.07 10.69 -8.78
C ASP A 24 -14.20 10.42 -9.78
N HIS A 25 -13.83 10.28 -11.03
CA HIS A 25 -14.75 10.05 -12.13
C HIS A 25 -15.52 8.74 -12.12
N VAL A 26 -15.06 7.76 -11.34
CA VAL A 26 -15.75 6.48 -11.21
C VAL A 26 -16.91 6.59 -10.21
N PHE A 27 -16.88 7.64 -9.39
CA PHE A 27 -17.87 7.95 -8.36
C PHE A 27 -18.82 9.10 -8.73
N GLU A 28 -18.46 9.90 -9.74
CA GLU A 28 -19.22 11.06 -10.19
C GLU A 28 -19.60 10.90 -11.67
N ASP A 29 -20.86 11.20 -12.02
CA ASP A 29 -21.36 11.19 -13.40
C ASP A 29 -20.73 12.34 -14.21
N CYS A 30 -19.51 12.12 -14.70
CA CYS A 30 -18.83 13.08 -15.56
C CYS A 30 -19.27 12.90 -17.02
N VAL A 31 -19.80 13.95 -17.64
CA VAL A 31 -20.08 14.01 -19.08
C VAL A 31 -18.80 13.74 -19.87
N ALA A 32 -18.78 12.67 -20.65
CA ALA A 32 -17.63 12.24 -21.44
C ALA A 32 -17.44 13.13 -22.67
N THR A 33 -16.57 14.13 -22.56
CA THR A 33 -16.05 14.89 -23.71
C THR A 33 -14.63 14.43 -24.05
N LYS A 34 -14.15 14.65 -25.29
CA LYS A 34 -12.76 14.32 -25.68
C LYS A 34 -11.70 14.97 -24.78
N PHE A 35 -11.99 16.14 -24.21
CA PHE A 35 -11.12 16.84 -23.25
C PHE A 35 -11.23 16.35 -21.81
N SER A 36 -12.22 15.51 -21.48
CA SER A 36 -12.44 15.02 -20.12
C SER A 36 -11.30 14.12 -19.63
N ALA A 37 -10.69 13.32 -20.51
CA ALA A 37 -9.55 12.46 -20.18
C ALA A 37 -8.28 13.27 -19.86
N ILE A 38 -8.01 14.30 -20.66
CA ILE A 38 -6.89 15.22 -20.41
C ILE A 38 -7.11 15.93 -19.07
N ARG A 39 -8.28 16.54 -18.87
CA ARG A 39 -8.63 17.20 -17.60
C ARG A 39 -8.54 16.28 -16.38
N ARG A 40 -8.80 14.97 -16.56
CA ARG A 40 -8.78 13.98 -15.49
C ARG A 40 -7.36 13.57 -15.07
N TYR A 41 -6.43 13.45 -16.01
CA TYR A 41 -5.10 12.90 -15.73
C TYR A 41 -3.95 13.89 -15.95
N TRP A 42 -4.22 15.14 -16.36
CA TRP A 42 -3.19 16.11 -16.72
C TRP A 42 -2.15 16.31 -15.61
N TYR A 43 -2.58 16.38 -14.35
CA TYR A 43 -1.67 16.63 -13.24
C TYR A 43 -0.74 15.44 -12.98
N THR A 44 -1.27 14.22 -13.05
CA THR A 44 -0.48 13.00 -12.94
C THR A 44 0.52 12.86 -14.10
N LEU A 45 0.09 13.22 -15.32
CA LEU A 45 0.95 13.27 -16.50
C LEU A 45 2.03 14.35 -16.37
N LEU A 46 1.69 15.51 -15.79
CA LEU A 46 2.65 16.59 -15.49
C LEU A 46 3.70 16.09 -14.49
N LEU A 47 3.28 15.46 -13.39
CA LEU A 47 4.20 14.88 -12.40
C LEU A 47 5.12 13.82 -13.02
N CYS A 48 4.58 12.95 -13.88
CA CYS A 48 5.35 11.95 -14.62
C CYS A 48 6.39 12.61 -15.53
N ALA A 49 5.99 13.65 -16.28
CA ALA A 49 6.89 14.40 -17.16
C ALA A 49 7.99 15.11 -16.35
N MET A 50 7.64 15.80 -15.26
CA MET A 50 8.59 16.49 -14.38
C MET A 50 9.60 15.52 -13.74
N SER A 51 9.15 14.35 -13.29
CA SER A 51 10.04 13.33 -12.74
C SER A 51 10.95 12.76 -13.83
N SER A 52 10.43 12.52 -15.03
CA SER A 52 11.20 11.97 -16.16
C SER A 52 12.29 12.95 -16.62
N THR A 53 11.98 14.24 -16.73
CA THR A 53 12.99 15.26 -17.07
C THR A 53 14.01 15.42 -15.96
N GLY A 54 13.59 15.35 -14.69
CA GLY A 54 14.48 15.31 -13.53
C GLY A 54 15.47 14.14 -13.58
N MET A 55 14.99 12.93 -13.91
CA MET A 55 15.85 11.75 -14.08
C MET A 55 16.87 11.93 -15.20
N VAL A 56 16.46 12.49 -16.36
CA VAL A 56 17.40 12.77 -17.46
C VAL A 56 18.48 13.77 -17.01
N SER A 57 18.09 14.83 -16.29
CA SER A 57 19.04 15.80 -15.74
C SER A 57 20.00 15.18 -14.70
N GLN A 58 19.51 14.27 -13.85
CA GLN A 58 20.36 13.50 -12.92
C GLN A 58 21.35 12.59 -13.64
N VAL A 59 20.92 11.93 -14.72
CA VAL A 59 21.82 11.08 -15.53
C VAL A 59 22.90 11.91 -16.19
N ILE A 60 22.55 13.08 -16.75
CA ILE A 60 23.54 14.00 -17.33
C ILE A 60 24.52 14.49 -16.26
N TYR A 61 24.02 14.83 -15.05
CA TYR A 61 24.86 15.22 -13.92
C TYR A 61 25.82 14.10 -13.53
N LEU A 62 25.33 12.87 -13.43
CA LEU A 62 26.12 11.71 -13.09
C LEU A 62 27.23 11.50 -14.12
N ILE A 63 26.90 11.51 -15.42
CA ILE A 63 27.87 11.35 -16.52
C ILE A 63 28.93 12.44 -16.49
N GLY A 64 28.54 13.70 -16.25
CA GLY A 64 29.46 14.84 -16.21
C GLY A 64 30.42 14.81 -15.02
N ASN A 65 30.09 14.08 -13.96
CA ASN A 65 30.88 14.02 -12.72
C ASN A 65 31.41 12.61 -12.41
N ILE A 66 31.42 11.70 -13.40
CA ILE A 66 32.03 10.37 -13.28
C ILE A 66 33.51 10.53 -12.93
N GLY A 67 33.94 9.86 -11.85
CA GLY A 67 35.32 9.90 -11.35
C GLY A 67 35.66 11.09 -10.46
N ILE A 68 34.74 12.04 -10.28
CA ILE A 68 34.87 13.20 -9.36
C ILE A 68 34.02 12.99 -8.11
N LEU A 69 32.80 12.44 -8.27
CA LEU A 69 31.89 12.19 -7.16
C LEU A 69 32.49 11.20 -6.15
N GLY A 70 32.37 11.55 -4.88
CA GLY A 70 32.69 10.64 -3.79
C GLY A 70 31.75 9.43 -3.80
N PHE A 71 32.19 8.35 -3.16
CA PHE A 71 31.40 7.11 -3.02
C PHE A 71 29.98 7.40 -2.48
N ILE A 72 29.89 8.21 -1.43
CA ILE A 72 28.64 8.65 -0.82
C ILE A 72 27.73 9.35 -1.83
N ASP A 73 28.20 10.33 -2.58
CA ASP A 73 27.32 11.10 -3.48
C ASP A 73 26.84 10.27 -4.69
N LEU A 74 27.64 9.28 -5.10
CA LEU A 74 27.27 8.30 -6.11
C LEU A 74 26.11 7.42 -5.62
N GLY A 75 26.20 6.89 -4.39
CA GLY A 75 25.14 6.12 -3.75
C GLY A 75 23.82 6.89 -3.68
N GLN A 76 23.86 8.16 -3.29
CA GLN A 76 22.68 9.03 -3.18
C GLN A 76 22.02 9.23 -4.54
N THR A 77 22.82 9.50 -5.56
CA THR A 77 22.34 9.75 -6.92
C THR A 77 21.69 8.50 -7.51
N CYS A 78 22.30 7.32 -7.32
CA CYS A 78 21.72 6.04 -7.72
C CYS A 78 20.39 5.76 -6.99
N LEU A 79 20.34 6.00 -5.68
CA LEU A 79 19.12 5.81 -4.89
C LEU A 79 17.97 6.72 -5.33
N ILE A 80 18.25 8.01 -5.55
CA ILE A 80 17.25 8.96 -6.05
C ILE A 80 16.75 8.53 -7.43
N PHE A 81 17.64 8.09 -8.32
CA PHE A 81 17.26 7.60 -9.65
C PHE A 81 16.30 6.40 -9.56
N LEU A 82 16.58 5.43 -8.68
CA LEU A 82 15.72 4.27 -8.43
C LEU A 82 14.35 4.69 -7.85
N LEU A 83 14.33 5.61 -6.87
CA LEU A 83 13.10 6.17 -6.31
C LEU A 83 12.24 6.86 -7.38
N SER A 84 12.87 7.66 -8.26
CA SER A 84 12.20 8.32 -9.38
C SER A 84 11.63 7.31 -10.39
N GLY A 85 12.31 6.18 -10.63
CA GLY A 85 11.79 5.10 -11.45
C GLY A 85 10.49 4.50 -10.90
N VAL A 86 10.45 4.21 -9.60
CA VAL A 86 9.22 3.74 -8.93
C VAL A 86 8.13 4.82 -8.96
N PHE A 87 8.49 6.08 -8.74
CA PHE A 87 7.54 7.19 -8.81
C PHE A 87 6.87 7.26 -10.19
N VAL A 88 7.65 7.24 -11.27
CA VAL A 88 7.14 7.24 -12.66
C VAL A 88 6.23 6.03 -12.88
N GLN A 89 6.63 4.83 -12.46
CA GLN A 89 5.78 3.64 -12.56
C GLN A 89 4.45 3.83 -11.84
N ARG A 90 4.44 4.38 -10.63
CA ARG A 90 3.19 4.58 -9.87
C ARG A 90 2.30 5.65 -10.51
N THR A 91 2.86 6.65 -11.19
CA THR A 91 2.04 7.66 -11.91
C THR A 91 1.23 7.07 -13.07
N THR A 92 1.55 5.85 -13.54
CA THR A 92 0.74 5.17 -14.55
C THR A 92 -0.49 4.46 -13.98
N LEU A 93 -0.51 4.12 -12.69
CA LEU A 93 -1.61 3.39 -12.04
C LEU A 93 -3.00 4.00 -12.29
N PRO A 94 -3.21 5.32 -12.16
CA PRO A 94 -4.53 5.94 -12.38
C PRO A 94 -5.03 5.83 -13.82
N LEU A 95 -4.14 5.52 -14.78
CA LEU A 95 -4.49 5.30 -16.19
C LEU A 95 -5.06 3.90 -16.42
N HIS A 96 -4.81 2.95 -15.52
CA HIS A 96 -5.32 1.59 -15.62
C HIS A 96 -6.77 1.52 -15.11
N SER A 97 -7.66 0.96 -15.94
CA SER A 97 -9.06 0.75 -15.56
C SER A 97 -9.20 -0.19 -14.37
N THR A 98 -8.35 -1.22 -14.29
CA THR A 98 -8.32 -2.18 -13.17
C THR A 98 -8.08 -1.51 -11.82
N TYR A 99 -7.17 -0.53 -11.76
CA TYR A 99 -6.94 0.27 -10.55
C TYR A 99 -8.17 1.08 -10.14
N CYS A 100 -8.80 1.75 -11.12
CA CYS A 100 -9.99 2.55 -10.92
C CYS A 100 -11.18 1.70 -10.44
N GLU A 101 -11.38 0.55 -11.07
CA GLU A 101 -12.43 -0.41 -10.73
C GLU A 101 -12.20 -1.05 -9.37
N ASN A 102 -10.95 -1.41 -9.03
CA ASN A 102 -10.63 -2.00 -7.73
C ASN A 102 -10.91 -1.02 -6.57
N ILE A 103 -10.59 0.27 -6.74
CA ILE A 103 -10.95 1.31 -5.74
C ILE A 103 -12.46 1.50 -5.66
N LYS A 104 -13.16 1.48 -6.80
CA LYS A 104 -14.62 1.58 -6.83
C LYS A 104 -15.28 0.44 -6.08
N ASP A 105 -14.89 -0.80 -6.40
CA ASP A 105 -15.41 -2.00 -5.77
C ASP A 105 -15.09 -1.99 -4.28
N PHE A 106 -13.85 -1.64 -3.91
CA PHE A 106 -13.48 -1.47 -2.51
C PHE A 106 -14.45 -0.57 -1.74
N VAL A 107 -14.68 0.65 -2.24
CA VAL A 107 -15.51 1.65 -1.55
C VAL A 107 -16.99 1.29 -1.59
N SER A 108 -17.48 0.76 -2.71
CA SER A 108 -18.92 0.64 -2.99
C SER A 108 -19.52 -0.66 -2.45
N THR A 109 -18.75 -1.74 -2.40
CA THR A 109 -19.24 -3.09 -2.08
C THR A 109 -18.40 -3.73 -0.99
N PHE A 110 -17.08 -3.81 -1.16
CA PHE A 110 -16.22 -4.64 -0.33
C PHE A 110 -15.99 -4.07 1.07
N HIS A 111 -16.00 -2.76 1.24
CA HIS A 111 -15.68 -2.11 2.52
C HIS A 111 -16.54 -2.67 3.67
N LEU A 112 -15.91 -3.00 4.81
CA LEU A 112 -16.61 -3.60 5.98
C LEU A 112 -17.79 -2.75 6.51
N THR A 113 -17.84 -1.46 6.19
CA THR A 113 -18.98 -0.57 6.48
C THR A 113 -20.30 -1.16 5.98
N HIS A 114 -20.31 -1.76 4.78
CA HIS A 114 -21.50 -2.34 4.16
C HIS A 114 -21.92 -3.68 4.80
N HIS A 115 -21.04 -4.25 5.64
CA HIS A 115 -21.23 -5.57 6.25
C HIS A 115 -21.40 -5.50 7.77
N LYS A 116 -21.26 -4.32 8.38
CA LYS A 116 -21.27 -4.13 9.84
C LYS A 116 -22.60 -4.49 10.51
N THR A 117 -23.72 -4.46 9.77
CA THR A 117 -25.06 -4.75 10.30
C THR A 117 -25.41 -6.24 10.27
N LYS A 118 -24.58 -7.09 9.66
CA LYS A 118 -24.87 -8.52 9.50
C LYS A 118 -24.79 -9.33 10.81
N SER A 119 -23.98 -8.90 11.78
CA SER A 119 -23.89 -9.50 13.12
C SER A 119 -23.16 -8.59 14.10
N GLU A 120 -23.32 -8.84 15.41
CA GLU A 120 -22.57 -8.13 16.45
C GLU A 120 -21.05 -8.33 16.30
N PHE A 121 -20.62 -9.55 15.95
CA PHE A 121 -19.21 -9.83 15.68
C PHE A 121 -18.68 -9.06 14.46
N ALA A 122 -19.49 -8.91 13.41
CA ALA A 122 -19.14 -8.10 12.25
C ALA A 122 -18.96 -6.62 12.62
N LEU A 123 -19.85 -6.08 13.46
CA LEU A 123 -19.72 -4.71 13.98
C LEU A 123 -18.44 -4.52 14.81
N LYS A 124 -18.12 -5.48 15.69
CA LYS A 124 -16.88 -5.47 16.49
C LYS A 124 -15.64 -5.51 15.60
N THR A 125 -15.64 -6.37 14.58
CA THR A 125 -14.53 -6.51 13.64
C THR A 125 -14.35 -5.25 12.80
N TYR A 126 -15.45 -4.68 12.29
CA TYR A 126 -15.45 -3.40 11.59
C TYR A 126 -14.81 -2.27 12.42
N LYS A 127 -15.21 -2.13 13.69
CA LYS A 127 -14.62 -1.10 14.59
C LYS A 127 -13.11 -1.30 14.76
N LYS A 128 -12.67 -2.55 14.95
CA LYS A 128 -11.25 -2.89 15.08
C LYS A 128 -10.46 -2.56 13.82
N VAL A 129 -10.94 -2.98 12.65
CA VAL A 129 -10.27 -2.71 11.36
C VAL A 129 -10.20 -1.21 11.08
N ASN A 130 -11.29 -0.47 11.29
CA ASN A 130 -11.28 0.98 11.11
C ASN A 130 -10.26 1.67 12.02
N GLN A 131 -10.12 1.24 13.28
CA GLN A 131 -9.13 1.79 14.20
C GLN A 131 -7.70 1.52 13.72
N ILE A 132 -7.42 0.31 13.21
CA ILE A 132 -6.12 -0.04 12.62
C ILE A 132 -5.83 0.85 11.40
N CYS A 133 -6.79 0.99 10.48
CA CYS A 133 -6.66 1.86 9.31
C CYS A 133 -6.42 3.33 9.69
N GLU A 134 -7.10 3.82 10.74
CA GLU A 134 -6.92 5.17 11.27
C GLU A 134 -5.49 5.40 11.77
N ILE A 135 -4.99 4.48 12.61
CA ILE A 135 -3.62 4.53 13.15
C ILE A 135 -2.59 4.46 12.03
N ALA A 136 -2.71 3.48 11.12
CA ALA A 136 -1.80 3.30 9.99
C ALA A 136 -1.72 4.58 9.14
N THR A 137 -2.87 5.22 8.88
CA THR A 137 -2.92 6.48 8.13
C THR A 137 -2.21 7.62 8.85
N ILE A 138 -2.42 7.77 10.17
CA ILE A 138 -1.77 8.83 10.96
C ILE A 138 -0.25 8.63 10.98
N VAL A 139 0.22 7.41 11.24
CA VAL A 139 1.65 7.07 11.21
C VAL A 139 2.25 7.43 9.86
N GLN A 140 1.56 7.08 8.77
CA GLN A 140 2.02 7.34 7.42
C GLN A 140 2.13 8.85 7.10
N PHE A 141 1.18 9.67 7.57
CA PHE A 141 1.29 11.13 7.44
C PHE A 141 2.50 11.68 8.18
N VAL A 142 2.67 11.29 9.44
CA VAL A 142 3.81 11.74 10.26
C VAL A 142 5.12 11.40 9.57
N GLN A 143 5.23 10.19 9.03
CA GLN A 143 6.41 9.74 8.30
C GLN A 143 6.71 10.60 7.06
N ILE A 144 5.70 10.99 6.27
CA ILE A 144 5.90 11.87 5.10
C ILE A 144 6.51 13.20 5.51
N TYR A 145 5.93 13.86 6.53
CA TYR A 145 6.41 15.18 6.95
C TYR A 145 7.82 15.11 7.51
N ILE A 146 8.10 14.13 8.39
CA ILE A 146 9.44 13.96 8.96
C ILE A 146 10.45 13.67 7.85
N THR A 147 10.14 12.74 6.94
CA THR A 147 11.06 12.35 5.86
C THR A 147 11.34 13.52 4.92
N ALA A 148 10.30 14.23 4.46
CA ALA A 148 10.45 15.34 3.53
C ALA A 148 11.25 16.50 4.14
N VAL A 149 11.02 16.79 5.43
CA VAL A 149 11.76 17.83 6.15
C VAL A 149 13.21 17.43 6.35
N MET A 150 13.47 16.24 6.89
CA MET A 150 14.83 15.77 7.18
C MET A 150 15.68 15.68 5.91
N PHE A 151 15.12 15.18 4.81
CA PHE A 151 15.83 15.04 3.54
C PHE A 151 16.30 16.38 2.97
N ASN A 152 15.56 17.47 3.22
CA ASN A 152 15.93 18.82 2.74
C ASN A 152 16.72 19.64 3.76
N ILE A 153 16.55 19.41 5.06
CA ILE A 153 17.29 20.14 6.10
C ILE A 153 18.77 19.80 6.11
N VAL A 154 19.14 18.54 5.85
CA VAL A 154 20.54 18.09 5.87
C VAL A 154 21.44 18.91 4.93
N PRO A 155 21.16 19.03 3.62
CA PRO A 155 21.96 19.86 2.71
C PRO A 155 21.84 21.35 3.02
N LEU A 156 20.69 21.83 3.51
CA LEU A 156 20.53 23.23 3.93
C LEU A 156 21.48 23.57 5.10
N TYR A 157 21.57 22.69 6.09
CA TYR A 157 22.45 22.83 7.23
C TYR A 157 23.94 22.76 6.81
N SER A 158 24.28 21.85 5.88
CA SER A 158 25.62 21.76 5.28
C SER A 158 26.06 23.07 4.63
N ASN A 159 25.19 23.67 3.80
CA ASN A 159 25.44 24.98 3.18
C ASN A 159 25.60 26.10 4.22
N TYR A 160 24.75 26.10 5.26
CA TYR A 160 24.82 27.09 6.33
C TYR A 160 26.15 26.99 7.10
N LYS A 161 26.53 25.78 7.52
CA LYS A 161 27.80 25.51 8.21
C LYS A 161 29.01 25.89 7.36
N SER A 162 28.92 25.72 6.04
CA SER A 162 29.98 26.07 5.09
C SER A 162 30.06 27.58 4.77
N GLY A 163 29.20 28.41 5.37
CA GLY A 163 29.21 29.87 5.18
C GLY A 163 28.67 30.34 3.83
N MET A 164 27.95 29.47 3.11
CA MET A 164 27.44 29.75 1.75
C MET A 164 26.44 30.90 1.68
N PHE A 165 25.76 31.19 2.80
CA PHE A 165 24.81 32.30 2.92
C PHE A 165 25.41 33.57 3.55
N SER A 166 26.70 33.58 3.86
CA SER A 166 27.37 34.74 4.45
C SER A 166 27.77 35.77 3.38
N SER A 167 27.98 37.02 3.79
CA SER A 167 28.46 38.09 2.90
C SER A 167 29.84 37.80 2.31
N ASN A 168 30.66 36.97 2.98
CA ASN A 168 31.98 36.55 2.53
C ASN A 168 31.92 35.09 2.05
N LYS A 169 31.26 34.87 0.91
CA LYS A 169 31.11 33.53 0.32
C LYS A 169 32.49 32.90 0.01
N PRO A 170 32.71 31.61 0.30
CA PRO A 170 33.93 30.91 -0.13
C PRO A 170 34.12 31.00 -1.65
N ALA A 171 35.34 31.31 -2.10
CA ALA A 171 35.64 31.55 -3.53
C ALA A 171 35.32 30.34 -4.44
N ASN A 172 35.43 29.12 -3.92
CA ASN A 172 35.13 27.86 -4.63
C ASN A 172 33.90 27.13 -4.05
N GLY A 173 33.04 27.83 -3.31
CA GLY A 173 31.86 27.22 -2.69
C GLY A 173 30.73 26.98 -3.69
N THR A 174 30.32 25.72 -3.83
CA THR A 174 29.12 25.27 -4.56
C THR A 174 27.98 25.01 -3.59
N TYR A 175 26.75 25.40 -3.97
CA TYR A 175 25.58 25.09 -3.16
C TYR A 175 25.22 23.61 -3.29
N GLU A 176 25.00 22.96 -2.15
CA GLU A 176 24.58 21.56 -2.07
C GLU A 176 23.04 21.48 -2.04
N LEU A 177 22.46 20.62 -2.87
CA LEU A 177 21.03 20.36 -2.95
C LEU A 177 20.72 18.92 -2.52
N SER A 178 19.51 18.69 -2.00
CA SER A 178 19.06 17.32 -1.63
C SER A 178 19.01 16.38 -2.84
N ILE A 179 18.76 16.96 -4.01
CA ILE A 179 18.80 16.31 -5.31
C ILE A 179 19.61 17.20 -6.23
N GLU A 180 20.71 16.66 -6.74
CA GLU A 180 21.59 17.34 -7.69
C GLU A 180 21.10 17.14 -9.12
N TYR A 181 21.11 18.22 -9.90
CA TYR A 181 20.63 18.26 -11.27
C TYR A 181 21.68 18.93 -12.16
N ALA A 182 21.85 18.43 -13.38
CA ALA A 182 22.58 19.15 -14.40
C ALA A 182 21.69 20.29 -14.92
N VAL A 183 22.08 21.52 -14.62
CA VAL A 183 21.37 22.74 -15.00
C VAL A 183 22.22 23.58 -15.97
N PRO A 184 21.61 24.25 -16.97
CA PRO A 184 22.35 25.03 -17.96
C PRO A 184 22.74 26.44 -17.46
N PHE A 185 22.70 26.69 -16.16
CA PHE A 185 22.94 27.99 -15.54
C PHE A 185 23.80 27.86 -14.29
N GLU A 186 24.55 28.91 -13.96
CA GLU A 186 25.35 28.95 -12.74
C GLU A 186 24.46 29.09 -11.49
N MET A 187 24.80 28.33 -10.44
CA MET A 187 24.02 28.29 -9.21
C MET A 187 24.31 29.52 -8.33
N THR A 188 23.58 30.61 -8.59
CA THR A 188 23.56 31.80 -7.73
C THR A 188 22.63 31.60 -6.53
N GLY A 189 22.64 32.50 -5.53
CA GLY A 189 21.74 32.40 -4.37
C GLY A 189 20.24 32.43 -4.73
N VAL A 190 19.87 33.16 -5.79
CA VAL A 190 18.48 33.18 -6.29
C VAL A 190 18.13 31.84 -6.92
N TRP A 191 18.97 31.32 -7.81
CA TRP A 191 18.74 30.02 -8.46
C TRP A 191 18.76 28.87 -7.45
N TYR A 192 19.63 28.93 -6.44
CA TYR A 192 19.60 27.99 -5.32
C TYR A 192 18.25 27.99 -4.62
N THR A 193 17.68 29.16 -4.31
CA THR A 193 16.38 29.26 -3.62
C THR A 193 15.25 28.65 -4.47
N VAL A 194 15.27 28.88 -5.79
CA VAL A 194 14.31 28.28 -6.73
C VAL A 194 14.46 26.76 -6.76
N MET A 195 15.68 26.24 -6.90
CA MET A 195 15.96 24.81 -6.96
C MET A 195 15.68 24.10 -5.64
N PHE A 196 15.98 24.73 -4.51
CA PHE A 196 15.65 24.23 -3.18
C PHE A 196 14.13 24.13 -2.99
N SER A 197 13.37 25.14 -3.44
CA SER A 197 11.90 25.11 -3.40
C SER A 197 11.34 23.99 -4.29
N TYR A 198 11.91 23.81 -5.48
CA TYR A 198 11.58 22.69 -6.37
C TYR A 198 11.87 21.32 -5.73
N ASN A 199 13.01 21.16 -5.06
CA ASN A 199 13.38 19.94 -4.36
C ASN A 199 12.43 19.62 -3.20
N CYS A 200 12.07 20.62 -2.39
CA CYS A 200 11.06 20.45 -1.35
C CYS A 200 9.74 19.92 -1.93
N TYR A 201 9.30 20.50 -3.05
CA TYR A 201 8.10 20.04 -3.76
C TYR A 201 8.25 18.61 -4.31
N ALA A 202 9.35 18.31 -4.99
CA ALA A 202 9.60 17.00 -5.59
C ALA A 202 9.66 15.89 -4.52
N VAL A 203 10.44 16.11 -3.45
CA VAL A 203 10.59 15.18 -2.33
C VAL A 203 9.25 14.94 -1.64
N PHE A 204 8.45 15.99 -1.42
CA PHE A 204 7.13 15.85 -0.82
C PHE A 204 6.19 14.99 -1.68
N ASN A 205 6.20 15.19 -3.00
CA ASN A 205 5.43 14.37 -3.94
C ASN A 205 5.88 12.91 -3.93
N VAL A 206 7.18 12.65 -3.96
CA VAL A 206 7.73 11.30 -3.87
C VAL A 206 7.31 10.62 -2.56
N CYS A 207 7.44 11.32 -1.43
CA CYS A 207 7.00 10.80 -0.13
C CYS A 207 5.52 10.46 -0.14
N CYS A 208 4.66 11.37 -0.60
CA CYS A 208 3.22 11.13 -0.70
C CYS A 208 2.91 9.92 -1.59
N MET A 209 3.54 9.82 -2.76
CA MET A 209 3.30 8.75 -3.73
C MET A 209 3.69 7.38 -3.19
N PHE A 210 4.85 7.28 -2.55
CA PHE A 210 5.31 6.06 -1.92
C PHE A 210 4.35 5.63 -0.81
N CYS A 211 4.23 6.49 0.18
CA CYS A 211 3.53 6.24 1.41
C CYS A 211 2.02 5.93 1.21
N PHE A 212 1.32 6.68 0.35
CA PHE A 212 -0.14 6.54 0.22
C PHE A 212 -0.59 5.43 -0.74
N HIS A 213 0.21 5.09 -1.74
CA HIS A 213 -0.09 3.91 -2.56
C HIS A 213 0.10 2.63 -1.74
N ASP A 214 1.18 2.56 -0.94
CA ASP A 214 1.43 1.39 -0.09
C ASP A 214 0.40 1.31 1.04
N LEU A 215 0.03 2.44 1.65
CA LEU A 215 -1.06 2.50 2.63
C LEU A 215 -2.40 2.06 2.04
N LEU A 216 -2.72 2.43 0.78
CA LEU A 216 -3.96 2.01 0.13
C LEU A 216 -4.04 0.48 0.01
N VAL A 217 -2.94 -0.15 -0.43
CA VAL A 217 -2.83 -1.61 -0.47
C VAL A 217 -2.95 -2.21 0.93
N CYS A 218 -2.30 -1.62 1.93
CA CYS A 218 -2.40 -2.09 3.31
C CYS A 218 -3.85 -2.07 3.83
N ILE A 219 -4.62 -1.05 3.46
CA ILE A 219 -6.02 -0.93 3.86
C ILE A 219 -6.89 -1.98 3.18
N PHE A 220 -6.66 -2.26 1.88
CA PHE A 220 -7.33 -3.38 1.23
C PHE A 220 -7.09 -4.68 1.98
N VAL A 221 -5.83 -4.93 2.36
CA VAL A 221 -5.44 -6.10 3.13
C VAL A 221 -6.11 -6.14 4.51
N PHE A 222 -6.16 -5.04 5.26
CA PHE A 222 -6.83 -5.01 6.57
C PHE A 222 -8.33 -5.31 6.46
N HIS A 223 -8.99 -4.84 5.41
CA HIS A 223 -10.40 -5.19 5.15
C HIS A 223 -10.57 -6.66 4.74
N ILE A 224 -9.68 -7.21 3.89
CA ILE A 224 -9.64 -8.64 3.56
C ILE A 224 -9.48 -9.47 4.84
N TRP A 225 -8.51 -9.13 5.69
CA TRP A 225 -8.28 -9.79 6.97
C TRP A 225 -9.50 -9.71 7.89
N GLY A 226 -10.18 -8.56 7.95
CA GLY A 226 -11.41 -8.41 8.72
C GLY A 226 -12.54 -9.31 8.20
N HIS A 227 -12.72 -9.39 6.89
CA HIS A 227 -13.68 -10.31 6.28
C HIS A 227 -13.36 -11.78 6.53
N LEU A 228 -12.08 -12.17 6.45
CA LEU A 228 -11.62 -13.52 6.77
C LEU A 228 -11.87 -13.85 8.25
N THR A 229 -11.67 -12.89 9.15
CA THR A 229 -11.94 -13.05 10.59
C THR A 229 -13.43 -13.24 10.86
N ILE A 230 -14.31 -12.51 10.17
CA ILE A 230 -15.77 -12.71 10.25
C ILE A 230 -16.17 -14.08 9.71
N PHE A 231 -15.57 -14.48 8.58
CA PHE A 231 -15.81 -15.78 7.96
C PHE A 231 -15.38 -16.94 8.89
N GLU A 232 -14.18 -16.88 9.45
CA GLU A 232 -13.68 -17.84 10.45
C GLU A 232 -14.61 -17.94 11.66
N HIS A 233 -15.09 -16.80 12.18
CA HIS A 233 -16.04 -16.80 13.29
C HIS A 233 -17.35 -17.49 12.94
N LYS A 234 -17.90 -17.28 11.74
CA LYS A 234 -19.13 -17.96 11.30
C LYS A 234 -18.97 -19.48 11.22
N LEU A 235 -17.78 -19.96 10.85
CA LEU A 235 -17.46 -21.39 10.81
C LEU A 235 -17.34 -21.97 12.23
N ASN A 236 -16.58 -21.31 13.10
CA ASN A 236 -16.34 -21.79 14.47
C ASN A 236 -17.59 -21.78 15.35
N TYR A 237 -18.54 -20.89 15.09
CA TYR A 237 -19.80 -20.77 15.83
C TYR A 237 -20.99 -21.32 15.04
N PHE A 238 -20.74 -22.21 14.07
CA PHE A 238 -21.80 -22.84 13.30
C PHE A 238 -22.69 -23.71 14.20
N PRO A 239 -24.03 -23.57 14.13
CA PRO A 239 -24.93 -24.22 15.09
C PRO A 239 -24.90 -25.73 14.94
N ARG A 240 -24.76 -26.47 16.04
CA ARG A 240 -24.98 -27.94 16.10
C ARG A 240 -26.48 -28.28 16.16
N PRO A 241 -26.88 -29.54 15.91
CA PRO A 241 -28.28 -29.97 15.98
C PRO A 241 -28.94 -29.58 17.32
N ARG A 242 -30.17 -29.04 17.28
CA ARG A 242 -30.84 -28.59 18.50
C ARG A 242 -31.27 -29.78 19.36
N LYS A 243 -30.98 -29.73 20.66
CA LYS A 243 -31.51 -30.71 21.62
C LYS A 243 -33.04 -30.60 21.69
N ALA A 244 -33.72 -31.73 21.52
CA ALA A 244 -35.15 -31.81 21.78
C ALA A 244 -35.44 -31.51 23.27
N VAL A 245 -36.55 -30.80 23.54
CA VAL A 245 -36.96 -30.43 24.90
C VAL A 245 -37.15 -31.70 25.74
N GLY A 246 -36.36 -31.85 26.81
CA GLY A 246 -36.38 -33.03 27.69
C GLY A 246 -35.41 -34.16 27.32
N SER A 247 -34.68 -34.06 26.20
CA SER A 247 -33.66 -35.04 25.83
C SER A 247 -32.36 -34.81 26.60
N LYS A 248 -31.82 -35.88 27.22
CA LYS A 248 -30.48 -35.87 27.84
C LYS A 248 -29.36 -36.11 26.81
N THR A 249 -29.69 -36.61 25.63
CA THR A 249 -28.73 -36.97 24.57
C THR A 249 -28.72 -35.92 23.45
N ASP A 250 -27.52 -35.57 23.00
CA ASP A 250 -27.31 -34.74 21.81
C ASP A 250 -27.83 -35.46 20.55
N PRO A 251 -28.57 -34.78 19.66
CA PRO A 251 -29.00 -35.37 18.40
C PRO A 251 -27.79 -35.65 17.51
N MET A 252 -27.78 -36.84 16.89
CA MET A 252 -26.69 -37.25 16.02
C MET A 252 -26.75 -36.59 14.64
N GLN A 253 -27.93 -36.16 14.20
CA GLN A 253 -28.18 -35.53 12.90
C GLN A 253 -29.15 -34.34 13.03
N TYR A 254 -29.06 -33.41 12.09
CA TYR A 254 -30.03 -32.31 11.95
C TYR A 254 -31.40 -32.82 11.51
N SER A 255 -32.47 -32.17 11.95
CA SER A 255 -33.80 -32.34 11.37
C SER A 255 -33.83 -31.93 9.89
N TYR A 256 -34.92 -32.25 9.19
CA TYR A 256 -35.10 -31.81 7.80
C TYR A 256 -35.13 -30.27 7.69
N GLU A 257 -35.84 -29.59 8.60
CA GLU A 257 -35.92 -28.13 8.65
C GLU A 257 -34.57 -27.51 9.01
N GLU A 258 -33.85 -28.10 9.96
CA GLU A 258 -32.51 -27.65 10.34
C GLU A 258 -31.52 -27.83 9.19
N ASN A 259 -31.57 -28.93 8.44
CA ASN A 259 -30.71 -29.13 7.26
C ASN A 259 -30.96 -28.06 6.19
N LYS A 260 -32.20 -27.58 6.03
CA LYS A 260 -32.51 -26.46 5.13
C LYS A 260 -31.92 -25.14 5.65
N GLU A 261 -31.95 -24.92 6.96
CA GLU A 261 -31.30 -23.75 7.60
C GLU A 261 -29.77 -23.81 7.43
N VAL A 262 -29.17 -24.99 7.66
CA VAL A 262 -27.75 -25.27 7.46
C VAL A 262 -27.34 -24.99 6.01
N ALA A 263 -28.11 -25.47 5.03
CA ALA A 263 -27.85 -25.22 3.61
C ALA A 263 -27.79 -23.72 3.28
N ASN A 264 -28.75 -22.95 3.81
CA ASN A 264 -28.78 -21.49 3.61
C ASN A 264 -27.59 -20.80 4.26
N ARG A 265 -27.21 -21.19 5.49
CA ARG A 265 -26.04 -20.64 6.19
C ARG A 265 -24.74 -20.97 5.46
N LEU A 266 -24.57 -22.20 4.98
CA LEU A 266 -23.42 -22.61 4.17
C LEU A 266 -23.34 -21.79 2.88
N LYS A 267 -24.48 -21.55 2.21
CA LYS A 267 -24.54 -20.69 1.03
C LYS A 267 -24.08 -19.27 1.33
N GLU A 268 -24.51 -18.66 2.43
CA GLU A 268 -24.06 -17.31 2.83
C GLU A 268 -22.56 -17.25 3.12
N ILE A 269 -22.03 -18.28 3.79
CA ILE A 269 -20.60 -18.43 4.09
C ILE A 269 -19.79 -18.52 2.79
N ILE A 270 -20.23 -19.34 1.84
CA ILE A 270 -19.58 -19.50 0.53
C ILE A 270 -19.63 -18.19 -0.27
N LEU A 271 -20.77 -17.51 -0.31
CA LEU A 271 -20.89 -16.22 -1.00
C LEU A 271 -19.95 -15.17 -0.43
N GLN A 272 -19.79 -15.14 0.90
CA GLN A 272 -18.82 -14.25 1.55
C GLN A 272 -17.38 -14.62 1.16
N TYR A 273 -17.03 -15.91 1.14
CA TYR A 273 -15.69 -16.34 0.75
C TYR A 273 -15.38 -16.03 -0.71
N LEU A 274 -16.33 -16.24 -1.62
CA LEU A 274 -16.18 -15.92 -3.04
C LEU A 274 -15.93 -14.43 -3.26
N MET A 275 -16.68 -13.57 -2.58
CA MET A 275 -16.45 -12.12 -2.61
C MET A 275 -15.04 -11.74 -2.13
N ILE A 276 -14.55 -12.38 -1.06
CA ILE A 276 -13.18 -12.16 -0.58
C ILE A 276 -12.15 -12.59 -1.61
N LYS A 277 -12.31 -13.79 -2.16
CA LYS A 277 -11.38 -14.37 -3.15
C LYS A 277 -11.34 -13.54 -4.43
N GLU A 278 -12.48 -13.07 -4.92
CA GLU A 278 -12.60 -12.25 -6.11
C GLU A 278 -11.90 -10.89 -5.91
N PHE A 279 -12.18 -10.20 -4.81
CA PHE A 279 -11.53 -8.92 -4.51
C PHE A 279 -10.01 -9.07 -4.33
N LEU A 280 -9.56 -10.13 -3.66
CA LEU A 280 -8.15 -10.45 -3.50
C LEU A 280 -7.46 -10.71 -4.85
N ALA A 281 -8.10 -11.48 -5.74
CA ALA A 281 -7.58 -11.76 -7.08
C ALA A 281 -7.48 -10.48 -7.93
N ASN A 282 -8.52 -9.64 -7.91
CA ASN A 282 -8.54 -8.36 -8.63
C ASN A 282 -7.46 -7.40 -8.10
N THR A 283 -7.29 -7.34 -6.78
CA THR A 283 -6.21 -6.56 -6.15
C THR A 283 -4.84 -7.11 -6.57
N SER A 284 -4.66 -8.43 -6.59
CA SER A 284 -3.40 -9.06 -7.02
C SER A 284 -3.05 -8.71 -8.45
N VAL A 285 -4.00 -8.83 -9.38
CA VAL A 285 -3.76 -8.47 -10.79
C VAL A 285 -3.40 -6.99 -10.91
N THR A 286 -4.16 -6.12 -10.25
CA THR A 286 -3.99 -4.66 -10.30
C THR A 286 -2.62 -4.19 -9.82
N TYR A 287 -2.13 -4.74 -8.71
CA TYR A 287 -0.88 -4.29 -8.08
C TYR A 287 0.32 -5.21 -8.35
N SER A 288 0.16 -6.30 -9.12
CA SER A 288 1.21 -7.29 -9.39
C SER A 288 2.51 -6.68 -9.90
N LEU A 289 2.42 -5.81 -10.93
CA LEU A 289 3.58 -5.13 -11.52
C LEU A 289 4.17 -4.11 -10.55
N THR A 290 3.33 -3.31 -9.89
CA THR A 290 3.75 -2.31 -8.89
C THR A 290 4.53 -2.96 -7.76
N LEU A 291 4.04 -4.08 -7.23
CA LEU A 291 4.74 -4.85 -6.20
C LEU A 291 6.07 -5.39 -6.72
N CYS A 292 6.13 -5.92 -7.94
CA CYS A 292 7.37 -6.41 -8.53
C CYS A 292 8.44 -5.31 -8.66
N VAL A 293 8.07 -4.16 -9.22
CA VAL A 293 8.96 -3.00 -9.34
C VAL A 293 9.39 -2.50 -7.97
N TYR A 294 8.48 -2.51 -7.00
CA TYR A 294 8.77 -2.10 -5.62
C TYR A 294 9.73 -3.04 -4.89
N TYR A 295 9.56 -4.36 -5.02
CA TYR A 295 10.50 -5.34 -4.46
C TYR A 295 11.86 -5.30 -5.16
N GLY A 296 11.88 -5.11 -6.48
CA GLY A 296 13.13 -4.89 -7.22
C GLY A 296 13.86 -3.62 -6.77
N PHE A 297 13.12 -2.55 -6.51
CA PHE A 297 13.64 -1.32 -5.93
C PHE A 297 14.29 -1.58 -4.56
N HIS A 298 13.58 -2.25 -3.65
CA HIS A 298 14.10 -2.56 -2.31
C HIS A 298 15.34 -3.44 -2.37
N LEU A 299 15.34 -4.49 -3.21
CA LEU A 299 16.48 -5.39 -3.38
C LEU A 299 17.79 -4.64 -3.68
N VAL A 300 17.74 -3.65 -4.58
CA VAL A 300 18.91 -2.87 -4.97
C VAL A 300 19.19 -1.74 -3.98
N SER A 301 18.16 -1.00 -3.58
CA SER A 301 18.31 0.22 -2.79
C SER A 301 18.70 -0.09 -1.34
N ASP A 302 18.19 -1.16 -0.75
CA ASP A 302 18.56 -1.58 0.60
C ASP A 302 20.03 -1.99 0.66
N CYS A 303 20.54 -2.64 -0.39
CA CYS A 303 21.96 -2.96 -0.49
C CYS A 303 22.82 -1.69 -0.54
N ILE A 304 22.42 -0.68 -1.32
CA ILE A 304 23.11 0.63 -1.38
C ILE A 304 23.07 1.31 -0.01
N LEU A 305 21.88 1.41 0.61
CA LEU A 305 21.68 2.06 1.89
C LEU A 305 22.50 1.43 3.02
N LEU A 306 22.51 0.09 3.09
CA LEU A 306 23.31 -0.64 4.08
C LEU A 306 24.81 -0.47 3.85
N LEU A 307 25.25 -0.48 2.59
CA LEU A 307 26.65 -0.25 2.23
C LEU A 307 27.10 1.17 2.65
N GLU A 308 26.30 2.19 2.35
CA GLU A 308 26.58 3.57 2.76
C GLU A 308 26.58 3.74 4.28
N CYS A 309 25.62 3.13 4.99
CA CYS A 309 25.55 3.15 6.45
C CYS A 309 26.72 2.39 7.10
N SER A 310 27.27 1.36 6.44
CA SER A 310 28.40 0.57 6.95
C SER A 310 29.72 1.37 7.04
N THR A 311 29.81 2.50 6.34
CA THR A 311 30.96 3.41 6.45
C THR A 311 31.09 4.02 7.85
N LEU A 312 30.00 4.02 8.64
CA LEU A 312 29.91 4.56 10.00
C LEU A 312 30.43 6.01 10.16
N ASN A 313 30.55 6.75 9.06
CA ASN A 313 30.87 8.16 9.08
C ASN A 313 29.64 8.95 9.55
N VAL A 314 29.84 9.94 10.42
CA VAL A 314 28.76 10.80 10.94
C VAL A 314 27.99 11.47 9.80
N ASP A 315 28.70 11.94 8.78
CA ASP A 315 28.06 12.60 7.63
C ASP A 315 27.19 11.63 6.81
N ALA A 316 27.65 10.38 6.65
CA ALA A 316 26.90 9.33 5.99
C ALA A 316 25.67 8.92 6.82
N LEU A 317 25.81 8.78 8.15
CA LEU A 317 24.72 8.39 9.02
C LEU A 317 23.62 9.46 9.10
N VAL A 318 23.99 10.74 9.08
CA VAL A 318 23.04 11.86 9.04
C VAL A 318 22.31 11.92 7.69
N LYS A 319 23.03 11.73 6.57
CA LYS A 319 22.43 11.73 5.22
C LYS A 319 21.54 10.51 4.97
N TYR A 320 22.01 9.31 5.32
CA TYR A 320 21.34 8.05 4.95
C TYR A 320 20.54 7.41 6.06
N GLY A 321 20.91 7.56 7.33
CA GLY A 321 20.29 6.82 8.43
C GLY A 321 18.77 6.99 8.46
N MET A 322 18.29 8.22 8.26
CA MET A 322 16.84 8.49 8.20
C MET A 322 16.17 7.87 6.96
N VAL A 323 16.79 7.97 5.79
CA VAL A 323 16.26 7.38 4.55
C VAL A 323 16.22 5.86 4.68
N THR A 324 17.27 5.24 5.20
CA THR A 324 17.35 3.81 5.51
C THR A 324 16.21 3.39 6.42
N LEU A 325 16.02 4.07 7.56
CA LEU A 325 14.95 3.72 8.49
C LEU A 325 13.57 3.79 7.84
N VAL A 326 13.30 4.82 7.03
CA VAL A 326 12.01 5.03 6.35
C VAL A 326 11.78 3.97 5.27
N VAL A 327 12.78 3.70 4.43
CA VAL A 327 12.69 2.71 3.34
C VAL A 327 12.48 1.30 3.90
N PHE A 328 13.27 0.89 4.90
CA PHE A 328 13.09 -0.40 5.57
C PHE A 328 11.75 -0.48 6.31
N GLN A 329 11.32 0.59 6.99
CA GLN A 329 10.02 0.60 7.66
C GLN A 329 8.88 0.38 6.65
N GLN A 330 8.94 0.95 5.45
CA GLN A 330 7.92 0.76 4.41
C GLN A 330 7.93 -0.66 3.86
N LEU A 331 9.11 -1.27 3.70
CA LEU A 331 9.23 -2.68 3.32
C LEU A 331 8.63 -3.60 4.40
N ILE A 332 9.01 -3.40 5.66
CA ILE A 332 8.52 -4.18 6.81
C ILE A 332 7.00 -4.06 6.91
N GLN A 333 6.46 -2.84 6.82
CA GLN A 333 5.03 -2.59 6.88
C GLN A 333 4.29 -3.42 5.84
N LEU A 334 4.72 -3.36 4.57
CA LEU A 334 4.06 -4.08 3.49
C LEU A 334 4.15 -5.60 3.69
N SER A 335 5.33 -6.11 4.07
CA SER A 335 5.56 -7.55 4.27
C SER A 335 4.73 -8.12 5.42
N VAL A 336 4.69 -7.44 6.58
CA VAL A 336 3.89 -7.87 7.75
C VAL A 336 2.41 -7.88 7.41
N VAL A 337 1.94 -6.88 6.65
CA VAL A 337 0.54 -6.78 6.25
C VAL A 337 0.15 -7.93 5.33
N PHE A 338 0.99 -8.32 4.38
CA PHE A 338 0.70 -9.50 3.55
C PHE A 338 0.78 -10.82 4.32
N GLU A 339 1.71 -10.94 5.28
CA GLU A 339 1.80 -12.11 6.15
C GLU A 339 0.52 -12.31 6.98
N LEU A 340 -0.16 -11.22 7.34
CA LEU A 340 -1.45 -11.28 8.03
C LEU A 340 -2.54 -12.02 7.23
N ILE A 341 -2.51 -11.95 5.89
CA ILE A 341 -3.43 -12.73 5.03
C ILE A 341 -2.94 -14.18 4.94
N SER A 342 -1.65 -14.37 4.69
CA SER A 342 -1.04 -15.70 4.51
C SER A 342 -1.29 -16.60 5.73
N SER A 343 -1.00 -16.08 6.92
CA SER A 343 -1.21 -16.77 8.20
C SER A 343 -2.67 -17.16 8.48
N LYS A 344 -3.66 -16.49 7.86
CA LYS A 344 -5.07 -16.88 7.99
C LYS A 344 -5.43 -18.11 7.16
N GLY A 345 -4.70 -18.43 6.09
CA GLY A 345 -5.02 -19.57 5.22
C GLY A 345 -5.16 -20.89 5.96
N GLY A 346 -4.23 -21.21 6.87
CA GLY A 346 -4.26 -22.45 7.66
C GLY A 346 -5.46 -22.51 8.61
N ALA A 347 -5.67 -21.46 9.40
CA ALA A 347 -6.78 -21.39 10.37
C ALA A 347 -8.17 -21.53 9.72
N LEU A 348 -8.32 -21.06 8.48
CA LEU A 348 -9.58 -21.20 7.74
C LEU A 348 -9.87 -22.64 7.33
N ALA A 349 -8.85 -23.39 6.89
CA ALA A 349 -9.03 -24.79 6.54
C ALA A 349 -9.45 -25.61 7.78
N ASP A 350 -8.82 -25.36 8.92
CA ASP A 350 -9.17 -25.98 10.21
C ASP A 350 -10.60 -25.62 10.63
N ALA A 351 -11.00 -24.35 10.48
CA ALA A 351 -12.35 -23.89 10.81
C ALA A 351 -13.43 -24.53 9.92
N VAL A 352 -13.17 -24.73 8.63
CA VAL A 352 -14.10 -25.44 7.73
C VAL A 352 -14.18 -26.92 8.11
N TYR A 353 -13.06 -27.56 8.45
CA TYR A 353 -13.03 -28.95 8.91
C TYR A 353 -13.80 -29.14 10.23
N GLY A 354 -13.76 -28.14 11.12
CA GLY A 354 -14.46 -28.12 12.40
C GLY A 354 -15.99 -27.92 12.32
N LEU A 355 -16.56 -27.72 11.14
CA LEU A 355 -18.00 -27.70 10.96
C LEU A 355 -18.61 -29.05 11.38
N PRO A 356 -19.85 -29.09 11.90
CA PRO A 356 -20.54 -30.33 12.29
C PRO A 356 -21.07 -31.09 11.05
N TRP A 357 -20.20 -31.35 10.07
CA TRP A 357 -20.55 -31.97 8.80
C TRP A 357 -21.03 -33.41 8.97
N GLU A 358 -20.61 -34.09 10.05
CA GLU A 358 -21.08 -35.43 10.41
C GLU A 358 -22.58 -35.46 10.68
N CYS A 359 -23.15 -34.35 11.15
CA CYS A 359 -24.59 -34.23 11.45
C CYS A 359 -25.44 -33.87 10.23
N MET A 360 -24.81 -33.47 9.11
CA MET A 360 -25.47 -32.95 7.91
C MET A 360 -25.93 -34.06 6.94
N ASP A 361 -26.87 -33.73 6.06
CA ASP A 361 -27.25 -34.58 4.94
C ASP A 361 -26.15 -34.69 3.85
N ASN A 362 -26.33 -35.59 2.88
CA ASN A 362 -25.34 -35.81 1.81
C ASN A 362 -25.09 -34.57 0.95
N SER A 363 -26.12 -33.73 0.75
CA SER A 363 -26.01 -32.51 -0.05
C SER A 363 -25.10 -31.49 0.63
N ASN A 364 -25.39 -31.17 1.89
CA ASN A 364 -24.61 -30.22 2.69
C ASN A 364 -23.19 -30.72 2.95
N ARG A 365 -22.99 -32.02 3.20
CA ARG A 365 -21.64 -32.62 3.30
C ARG A 365 -20.81 -32.40 2.05
N ARG A 366 -21.39 -32.60 0.87
CA ARG A 366 -20.71 -32.34 -0.41
C ARG A 366 -20.33 -30.87 -0.55
N THR A 367 -21.21 -29.96 -0.12
CA THR A 367 -20.93 -28.51 -0.10
C THR A 367 -19.75 -28.17 0.82
N VAL A 368 -19.70 -28.75 2.03
CA VAL A 368 -18.58 -28.55 2.96
C VAL A 368 -17.27 -29.08 2.38
N LEU A 369 -17.28 -30.25 1.74
CA LEU A 369 -16.10 -30.82 1.07
C LEU A 369 -15.55 -29.89 -0.03
N ILE A 370 -16.44 -29.33 -0.86
CA ILE A 370 -16.04 -28.36 -1.90
C ILE A 370 -15.45 -27.10 -1.26
N LEU A 371 -16.09 -26.58 -0.22
CA LEU A 371 -15.59 -25.40 0.50
C LEU A 371 -14.20 -25.66 1.08
N LEU A 372 -13.97 -26.83 1.70
CA LEU A 372 -12.68 -27.21 2.26
C LEU A 372 -11.58 -27.21 1.19
N GLN A 373 -11.84 -27.84 0.04
CA GLN A 373 -10.90 -27.88 -1.07
C GLN A 373 -10.59 -26.47 -1.62
N VAL A 374 -11.57 -25.58 -1.64
CA VAL A 374 -11.42 -24.21 -2.14
C VAL A 374 -10.67 -23.31 -1.16
N VAL A 375 -10.85 -23.50 0.15
CA VAL A 375 -10.20 -22.72 1.21
C VAL A 375 -8.73 -23.11 1.40
N GLN A 376 -8.37 -24.35 1.06
CA GLN A 376 -6.97 -24.81 1.05
C GLN A 376 -6.10 -24.18 -0.05
N GLN A 377 -6.70 -23.49 -1.03
CA GLN A 377 -5.94 -22.76 -2.03
C GLN A 377 -5.30 -21.52 -1.39
N SER A 378 -4.00 -21.30 -1.65
CA SER A 378 -3.24 -20.20 -1.07
C SER A 378 -3.90 -18.83 -1.35
N LEU A 379 -4.06 -18.04 -0.29
CA LEU A 379 -4.53 -16.66 -0.32
C LEU A 379 -3.37 -15.65 -0.51
N ALA A 380 -2.15 -16.12 -0.79
CA ALA A 380 -1.00 -15.25 -0.92
C ALA A 380 -1.13 -14.33 -2.15
N LEU A 381 -0.97 -13.03 -1.91
CA LEU A 381 -0.78 -12.04 -2.98
C LEU A 381 0.56 -12.30 -3.66
N LYS A 382 0.58 -12.36 -5.00
CA LYS A 382 1.79 -12.68 -5.77
C LYS A 382 2.29 -11.48 -6.56
N ALA A 383 3.56 -11.12 -6.38
CA ALA A 383 4.24 -10.15 -7.23
C ALA A 383 4.52 -10.78 -8.60
N CYS A 384 4.03 -10.15 -9.68
CA CYS A 384 4.06 -10.67 -11.06
C CYS A 384 3.66 -12.15 -11.22
N ASN A 385 2.77 -12.68 -10.37
CA ASN A 385 2.45 -14.12 -10.29
C ASN A 385 3.63 -15.07 -9.99
N MET A 386 4.81 -14.53 -9.66
CA MET A 386 6.03 -15.31 -9.46
C MET A 386 6.28 -15.59 -7.98
N VAL A 387 6.29 -14.55 -7.13
CA VAL A 387 6.72 -14.67 -5.73
C VAL A 387 5.57 -14.30 -4.79
N PRO A 388 5.18 -15.18 -3.84
CA PRO A 388 4.24 -14.80 -2.80
C PRO A 388 4.86 -13.73 -1.91
N VAL A 389 4.08 -12.71 -1.59
CA VAL A 389 4.53 -11.59 -0.78
C VAL A 389 4.21 -11.85 0.69
N GLY A 390 5.20 -11.74 1.58
CA GLY A 390 5.06 -12.01 3.03
C GLY A 390 6.41 -12.01 3.76
N VAL A 391 6.38 -12.25 5.08
CA VAL A 391 7.58 -12.43 5.91
C VAL A 391 7.84 -13.92 5.97
N GLN A 392 8.70 -14.44 5.09
CA GLN A 392 9.07 -15.87 5.09
C GLN A 392 10.04 -16.20 6.22
#